data_AF-A0A257UW59-F1
#
_entry.id   AF-A0A257UW59-F1
#
_cell.length_a   1.000
_cell.length_b   1.000
_cell.length_c   1.000
_cell.angle_alpha   90.00
_cell.angle_beta   90.00
_cell.angle_gamma   90.00
#
_symmetry.space_group_name_H-M   'P 1'
#
loop_
_entity.id
_entity.type
_entity.pdbx_description
1 polymer ?
#
loop_
_entity_poly.entity_id
_entity_poly.type
_entity_poly.pdbx_seq_one_letter_code
_entity_poly.pdbx_strand_id
1 'polypeptide(L)'
;PAEHWEHLRTSNPIESVFATVRHRTIRTKGALSQDTARLMVFKLVTAAAKTWRKLNGENQLPKVIQGITFRDGVEVIETPAQNAA
;
A
#
# COMPACT_ATOMS: atom_id res chain seq x y z
N PRO A 1 -6.36 -2.12 -15.78
CA PRO A 1 -7.07 -3.39 -15.61
C PRO A 1 -6.67 -4.06 -14.28
N ALA A 2 -7.54 -4.92 -13.76
CA ALA A 2 -7.30 -5.80 -12.62
C ALA A 2 -5.92 -6.51 -12.63
N GLU A 3 -5.23 -6.58 -13.77
CA GLU A 3 -3.89 -7.14 -13.97
C GLU A 3 -2.78 -6.54 -13.07
N HIS A 4 -2.84 -5.27 -12.68
CA HIS A 4 -1.79 -4.66 -11.84
C HIS A 4 -2.16 -4.54 -10.35
N TRP A 5 -3.46 -4.66 -10.01
CA TRP A 5 -4.00 -4.40 -8.67
C TRP A 5 -4.51 -5.66 -7.96
N GLU A 6 -3.97 -6.83 -8.34
CA GLU A 6 -4.38 -8.14 -7.83
C GLU A 6 -4.35 -8.27 -6.29
N HIS A 7 -3.62 -7.37 -5.62
CA HIS A 7 -3.33 -7.38 -4.17
C HIS A 7 -4.29 -6.50 -3.36
N LEU A 8 -5.10 -5.66 -4.01
CA LEU A 8 -6.24 -4.95 -3.41
C LEU A 8 -7.52 -5.60 -3.94
N ARG A 9 -7.76 -6.86 -3.56
CA ARG A 9 -9.05 -7.50 -3.87
C ARG A 9 -10.17 -6.82 -3.10
N THR A 10 -9.90 -6.28 -1.91
CA THR A 10 -10.86 -5.49 -1.12
C THR A 10 -10.19 -4.38 -0.29
N SER A 11 -10.97 -3.38 0.11
CA SER A 11 -10.56 -2.34 1.09
C SER A 11 -10.64 -2.82 2.55
N ASN A 12 -10.86 -4.13 2.78
CA ASN A 12 -11.11 -4.69 4.09
C ASN A 12 -9.77 -4.80 4.88
N PRO A 13 -9.67 -4.35 6.15
CA PRO A 13 -8.41 -4.32 6.90
C PRO A 13 -7.69 -5.67 7.06
N ILE A 14 -8.38 -6.78 6.84
CA ILE A 14 -7.82 -8.15 6.84
C ILE A 14 -6.94 -8.44 5.63
N GLU A 15 -7.14 -7.75 4.50
CA GLU A 15 -6.27 -7.82 3.31
C GLU A 15 -5.14 -6.80 3.34
N SER A 16 -5.10 -5.92 4.35
CA SER A 16 -3.99 -4.99 4.52
C SER A 16 -2.68 -5.74 4.73
N VAL A 17 -1.61 -5.29 4.07
CA VAL A 17 -0.23 -5.76 4.28
C VAL A 17 0.21 -5.63 5.76
N PHE A 18 -0.43 -4.73 6.49
CA PHE A 18 -0.22 -4.50 7.93
C PHE A 18 -1.23 -5.23 8.83
N ALA A 19 -2.13 -6.05 8.31
CA ALA A 19 -3.19 -6.71 9.07
C ALA A 19 -2.65 -7.46 10.29
N THR A 20 -1.58 -8.24 10.10
CA THR A 20 -0.93 -9.00 11.18
C THR A 20 -0.34 -8.10 12.27
N VAL A 21 0.32 -7.01 11.86
CA VAL A 21 0.90 -6.03 12.79
C VAL A 21 -0.22 -5.34 13.58
N ARG A 22 -1.26 -4.85 12.89
CA ARG A 22 -2.41 -4.20 13.51
C ARG A 22 -3.14 -5.12 14.49
N HIS A 23 -3.39 -6.36 14.08
CA HIS A 23 -4.05 -7.35 14.93
C HIS A 23 -3.28 -7.57 16.24
N ARG A 24 -1.96 -7.78 16.15
CA ARG A 24 -1.10 -7.97 17.34
C ARG A 24 -1.05 -6.72 18.22
N THR A 25 -0.92 -5.53 17.62
CA THR A 25 -0.89 -4.25 18.36
C THR A 25 -2.22 -3.98 19.09
N ILE A 26 -3.37 -4.28 18.47
CA ILE A 26 -4.68 -4.12 19.13
C ILE A 26 -4.79 -5.07 20.33
N ARG A 27 -4.33 -6.31 20.19
CA ARG A 27 -4.38 -7.33 21.26
C ARG A 27 -3.47 -7.01 22.45
N THR A 28 -2.38 -6.28 22.25
CA THR A 28 -1.43 -5.91 23.32
C THR A 28 -1.63 -4.47 23.82
N LYS A 29 -2.68 -3.79 23.37
CA LYS A 29 -2.99 -2.41 23.77
C LYS A 29 -3.16 -2.32 25.30
N GLY A 30 -2.39 -1.43 25.94
CA GLY A 30 -2.45 -1.19 27.39
C GLY A 30 -1.66 -2.18 28.25
N ALA A 31 -1.08 -3.23 27.66
CA ALA A 31 -0.31 -4.24 28.40
C ALA A 31 1.21 -3.96 28.45
N LEU A 32 1.69 -2.95 27.73
CA LEU A 32 3.10 -2.67 27.53
C LEU A 32 3.41 -1.20 27.85
N SER A 33 4.61 -0.94 28.37
CA SER A 33 5.16 0.42 28.40
C SER A 33 5.36 0.94 26.97
N GLN A 34 5.48 2.26 26.80
CA GLN A 34 5.66 2.87 25.49
C GLN A 34 6.89 2.33 24.74
N ASP A 35 8.02 2.18 25.46
CA ASP A 35 9.27 1.69 24.88
C ASP A 35 9.14 0.23 24.42
N THR A 36 8.55 -0.63 25.26
CA THR A 36 8.33 -2.03 24.90
C THR A 36 7.34 -2.16 23.75
N ALA A 37 6.28 -1.33 23.72
CA ALA A 37 5.33 -1.31 22.60
C ALA A 37 6.02 -0.91 21.29
N ARG A 38 6.90 0.11 21.31
CA ARG A 38 7.68 0.53 20.13
C ARG A 38 8.58 -0.60 19.62
N LEU A 39 9.30 -1.27 20.52
CA LEU A 39 10.16 -2.41 20.16
C LEU A 39 9.36 -3.60 19.63
N MET A 40 8.19 -3.88 20.22
CA MET A 40 7.28 -4.93 19.76
C MET A 40 6.80 -4.64 18.32
N VAL A 41 6.31 -3.43 18.06
CA VAL A 41 5.84 -3.02 16.73
C VAL A 41 6.97 -3.10 15.72
N PHE A 42 8.18 -2.62 16.07
CA PHE A 42 9.35 -2.74 15.20
C PHE A 42 9.62 -4.19 14.81
N LYS A 43 9.70 -5.11 15.79
CA LYS A 43 9.92 -6.54 15.53
C LYS A 43 8.81 -7.16 14.68
N LEU A 44 7.55 -6.82 14.92
CA LEU A 44 6.42 -7.31 14.14
C LEU A 44 6.49 -6.83 12.68
N VAL A 45 6.80 -5.56 12.45
CA VAL A 45 6.96 -5.00 11.11
C VAL A 45 8.14 -5.65 10.40
N THR A 46 9.30 -5.78 11.05
CA THR A 46 10.48 -6.44 10.46
C THR A 46 10.21 -7.91 10.11
N ALA A 47 9.45 -8.62 10.94
CA ALA A 47 9.07 -10.00 10.65
C ALA A 47 8.09 -10.10 9.47
N ALA A 48 7.05 -9.25 9.45
CA ALA A 48 6.06 -9.23 8.37
C ALA A 48 6.67 -8.77 7.03
N ALA A 49 7.60 -7.82 7.05
CA ALA A 49 8.24 -7.28 5.86
C ALA A 49 8.93 -8.35 5.00
N LYS A 50 9.38 -9.46 5.61
CA LYS A 50 9.99 -10.58 4.88
C LYS A 50 9.03 -11.29 3.93
N THR A 51 7.72 -11.22 4.19
CA THR A 51 6.69 -11.87 3.36
C THR A 51 6.01 -10.88 2.42
N TRP A 52 6.36 -9.59 2.48
CA TRP A 52 5.76 -8.59 1.62
C TRP A 52 6.34 -8.70 0.21
N ARG A 53 5.44 -8.80 -0.76
CA ARG A 53 5.80 -8.76 -2.18
C ARG A 53 5.93 -7.30 -2.62
N LYS A 54 6.88 -7.04 -3.52
CA LYS A 54 6.98 -5.74 -4.19
C LYS A 54 5.71 -5.43 -4.97
N LEU A 55 5.36 -4.15 -5.04
CA LEU A 55 4.25 -3.68 -5.87
C LEU A 55 4.56 -3.94 -7.35
N ASN A 56 3.57 -4.46 -8.07
CA ASN A 56 3.64 -4.53 -9.52
C ASN A 56 3.65 -3.10 -10.08
N GLY A 57 4.58 -2.78 -10.98
CA GLY A 57 4.70 -1.44 -11.57
C GLY A 57 5.44 -0.42 -10.70
N GLU A 58 6.44 -0.83 -9.92
CA GLU A 58 7.33 0.05 -9.12
C GLU A 58 7.82 1.29 -9.91
N ASN A 59 8.07 1.13 -11.21
CA ASN A 59 8.51 2.21 -12.11
C ASN A 59 7.50 3.36 -12.26
N GLN A 60 6.23 3.15 -11.93
CA GLN A 60 5.18 4.18 -11.98
C GLN A 60 5.07 4.96 -10.67
N LEU A 61 5.70 4.51 -9.58
CA LEU A 61 5.64 5.18 -8.28
C LEU A 61 6.08 6.65 -8.33
N PRO A 62 7.16 7.04 -9.04
CA PRO A 62 7.54 8.45 -9.15
C PRO A 62 6.43 9.31 -9.76
N LYS A 63 5.71 8.80 -10.76
CA LYS A 63 4.60 9.48 -11.41
C LYS A 63 3.39 9.65 -10.50
N VAL A 64 3.09 8.61 -9.71
CA VAL A 64 2.03 8.67 -8.68
C VAL A 64 2.38 9.70 -7.61
N ILE A 65 3.64 9.75 -7.16
CA ILE A 65 4.11 10.75 -6.18
C ILE A 65 4.00 12.18 -6.73
N GLN A 66 4.23 12.37 -8.03
CA GLN A 66 4.05 13.64 -8.73
C GLN A 66 2.58 14.01 -8.96
N GLY A 67 1.63 13.14 -8.60
CA GLY A 67 0.20 13.39 -8.74
C GLY A 67 -0.35 13.15 -10.15
N ILE A 68 0.38 12.45 -11.01
CA ILE A 68 -0.09 12.09 -12.36
C ILE A 68 -1.30 11.15 -12.22
N THR A 69 -2.36 11.46 -12.95
CA THR A 69 -3.62 10.71 -12.90
C THR A 69 -3.51 9.40 -13.67
N PHE A 70 -3.81 8.30 -13.00
CA PHE A 70 -3.95 6.99 -13.63
C PHE A 70 -5.42 6.60 -13.67
N ARG A 71 -5.91 6.14 -14.82
CA ARG A 71 -7.23 5.52 -14.96
C ARG A 71 -7.02 4.05 -15.32
N ASP A 72 -7.54 3.16 -14.48
CA ASP A 72 -7.37 1.72 -14.62
C ASP A 72 -5.90 1.30 -14.78
N GLY A 73 -4.96 1.95 -14.10
CA GLY A 73 -3.53 1.63 -14.17
C GLY A 73 -2.81 2.09 -15.44
N VAL A 74 -3.48 2.85 -16.31
CA VAL A 74 -2.88 3.52 -17.47
C VAL A 74 -2.78 5.01 -17.17
N GLU A 75 -1.62 5.60 -17.45
CA GLU A 75 -1.40 7.04 -17.32
C GLU A 75 -2.32 7.78 -18.29
N VAL A 76 -3.08 8.75 -17.77
CA VAL A 76 -3.95 9.58 -18.60
C VAL A 76 -3.10 10.70 -19.21
N ILE A 77 -2.69 10.51 -20.45
CA ILE A 77 -2.07 11.57 -21.25
C ILE A 77 -3.22 12.42 -21.81
N GLU A 78 -3.45 13.61 -21.22
CA GLU A 78 -4.36 14.59 -21.82
C GLU A 78 -3.79 14.99 -23.19
N THR A 79 -4.32 14.38 -24.25
CA THR A 79 -4.06 14.85 -25.61
C THR A 79 -4.92 16.10 -25.80
N PRO A 80 -4.35 17.29 -26.02
CA PRO A 80 -5.16 18.46 -26.33
C PRO A 80 -6.00 18.11 -27.56
N ALA A 81 -7.31 18.33 -27.47
CA ALA A 81 -8.24 18.03 -28.55
C ALA A 81 -7.71 18.64 -29.86
N GLN A 82 -7.35 17.78 -30.82
CA GLN A 82 -7.22 18.20 -32.20
C GLN A 82 -8.63 18.57 -32.66
N ASN A 83 -8.98 19.85 -32.48
CA ASN A 83 -10.05 20.48 -33.22
C ASN A 83 -9.64 20.45 -34.69
N ALA A 84 -10.01 19.37 -35.38
CA ALA A 84 -10.04 19.35 -36.83
C ALA A 84 -11.18 20.29 -37.25
N ALA A 85 -10.80 21.47 -37.73
CA ALA A 85 -11.66 22.38 -38.47
C ALA A 85 -11.79 21.92 -39.92
#